data_AF-A0A235IPV2-F1
#
_entry.id   AF-A0A235IPV2-F1
#
_cell.length_a   1.000
_cell.length_b   1.000
_cell.length_c   1.000
_cell.angle_alpha   90.00
_cell.angle_beta   90.00
_cell.angle_gamma   90.00
#
_symmetry.space_group_name_H-M   'P 1'
#
loop_
_entity.id
_entity.type
_entity.pdbx_description
1 polymer ?
#
loop_
_entity_poly.entity_id
_entity_poly.type
_entity_poly.pdbx_seq_one_letter_code
_entity_poly.pdbx_strand_id
1 'polypeptide(L)'
;MVASFFVLSGYWGSSVVIALPPPEDTPEEILRTQIIIEARSPIDGRFLTAAEYIQLQAQLQEVPPPKLDPKIREQIFLLRLRKTLFQFFPFLNF
;
A
#
# COMPACT_ATOMS: atom_id res chain seq x y z
N MET A 1 -28.02 69.28 25.01
CA MET A 1 -27.07 68.17 25.20
C MET A 1 -27.20 67.25 23.99
N VAL A 2 -26.27 67.31 23.05
CA VAL A 2 -26.34 66.57 21.78
C VAL A 2 -25.73 65.19 22.00
N ALA A 3 -26.52 64.13 21.80
CA ALA A 3 -26.05 62.76 21.94
C ALA A 3 -25.52 62.26 20.59
N SER A 4 -24.21 62.01 20.51
CA SER A 4 -23.55 61.39 19.37
C SER A 4 -23.79 59.88 19.38
N PHE A 5 -24.30 59.33 18.28
CA PHE A 5 -24.40 57.89 18.07
C PHE A 5 -23.16 57.39 17.31
N PHE A 6 -22.43 56.44 17.89
CA PHE A 6 -21.36 55.72 17.21
C PHE A 6 -21.95 54.45 16.56
N VAL A 7 -21.79 54.32 15.25
CA VAL A 7 -22.16 53.10 14.50
C VAL A 7 -20.94 52.18 14.46
N LEU A 8 -21.01 51.03 15.12
CA LEU A 8 -20.02 49.97 15.01
C LEU A 8 -20.34 49.12 13.77
N SER A 9 -19.53 49.22 12.72
CA SER A 9 -19.62 48.39 11.53
C SER A 9 -19.09 46.99 11.84
N GLY A 10 -19.99 46.00 11.96
CA GLY A 10 -19.62 44.59 12.03
C GLY A 10 -19.45 44.01 10.64
N TYR A 11 -18.22 43.62 10.28
CA TYR A 11 -17.95 42.87 9.06
C TYR A 11 -18.45 41.42 9.24
N TRP A 12 -19.70 41.16 8.85
CA TRP A 12 -20.20 39.80 8.70
C TRP A 12 -20.10 39.40 7.24
N GLY A 13 -19.05 38.65 6.91
CA GLY A 13 -18.80 38.22 5.54
C GLY A 13 -17.65 37.25 5.44
N SER A 14 -17.67 36.18 6.25
CA SER A 14 -16.86 35.01 5.96
C SER A 14 -17.77 33.96 5.34
N SER A 15 -17.91 34.03 4.02
CA SER A 15 -18.45 32.92 3.24
C SER A 15 -17.52 31.73 3.45
N VAL A 16 -18.01 30.71 4.13
CA VAL A 16 -17.35 29.40 4.21
C VAL A 16 -17.33 28.85 2.78
N VAL A 17 -16.20 29.01 2.10
CA VAL A 17 -15.96 28.36 0.81
C VAL A 17 -15.72 26.89 1.10
N ILE A 18 -16.76 26.08 0.91
CA ILE A 18 -16.62 24.62 0.89
C ILE A 18 -15.94 24.29 -0.43
N ALA A 19 -14.64 23.99 -0.38
CA ALA A 19 -13.90 23.47 -1.52
C ALA A 19 -14.34 22.02 -1.78
N LEU A 20 -15.48 21.85 -2.44
CA LEU A 20 -15.88 20.56 -2.96
C LEU A 20 -14.90 20.16 -4.08
N PRO A 21 -14.54 18.87 -4.20
CA PRO A 21 -13.78 18.40 -5.35
C PRO A 21 -14.55 18.71 -6.65
N PRO A 22 -13.83 18.90 -7.78
CA PRO A 22 -14.47 19.15 -9.06
C PRO A 22 -15.47 18.02 -9.39
N PRO A 23 -16.62 18.32 -10.01
CA PRO A 23 -17.67 17.33 -10.26
C PRO A 23 -17.24 16.21 -11.21
N GLU A 24 -16.15 16.39 -11.96
CA GLU A 24 -15.53 15.37 -12.80
C GLU A 24 -14.73 14.33 -12.01
N ASP A 25 -14.30 14.65 -10.78
CA ASP A 25 -13.56 13.70 -9.93
C ASP A 25 -14.53 12.68 -9.32
N THR A 26 -14.20 11.40 -9.47
CA THR A 26 -14.96 10.32 -8.83
C THR A 26 -14.79 10.39 -7.30
N PRO A 27 -15.87 10.47 -6.52
CA PRO A 27 -15.80 10.45 -5.06
C PRO A 27 -15.09 9.21 -4.51
N GLU A 28 -14.37 9.38 -3.41
CA GLU A 28 -13.65 8.29 -2.76
C GLU A 28 -14.57 7.15 -2.33
N GLU A 29 -15.79 7.45 -1.92
CA GLU A 29 -16.80 6.46 -1.53
C GLU A 29 -17.11 5.51 -2.69
N ILE A 30 -17.14 6.03 -3.93
CA ILE A 30 -17.35 5.22 -5.11
C ILE A 30 -16.10 4.36 -5.36
N LEU A 31 -14.90 4.94 -5.33
CA LEU A 31 -13.64 4.20 -5.53
C LEU A 31 -13.46 3.06 -4.51
N ARG A 32 -13.86 3.27 -3.25
CA ARG A 32 -13.82 2.24 -2.20
C ARG A 32 -14.77 1.07 -2.45
N THR A 33 -15.83 1.28 -3.25
CA THR A 33 -16.80 0.24 -3.63
C THR A 33 -16.51 -0.41 -4.98
N GLN A 34 -15.62 0.17 -5.79
CA GLN A 34 -15.25 -0.40 -7.08
C GLN A 34 -14.49 -1.72 -6.88
N ILE A 35 -15.04 -2.80 -7.43
CA ILE A 35 -14.39 -4.11 -7.44
C ILE A 35 -13.42 -4.12 -8.62
N ILE A 36 -12.13 -4.08 -8.33
CA ILE A 36 -11.07 -4.17 -9.35
C ILE A 36 -11.00 -5.64 -9.80
N ILE A 37 -11.60 -5.95 -10.95
CA ILE A 37 -11.59 -7.29 -11.55
C ILE A 37 -10.32 -7.51 -12.40
N GLU A 38 -9.73 -6.43 -12.89
CA GLU A 38 -8.50 -6.43 -13.68
C GLU A 38 -7.28 -6.71 -12.80
N ALA A 39 -6.55 -7.78 -13.11
CA ALA A 39 -5.28 -8.07 -12.46
C ALA A 39 -4.17 -7.33 -13.19
N ARG A 40 -3.08 -6.98 -12.49
CA ARG A 40 -1.84 -6.54 -13.16
C ARG A 40 -0.90 -7.71 -13.34
N SER A 41 -0.21 -7.76 -14.48
CA SER A 41 0.89 -8.69 -14.69
C SER A 41 1.97 -8.50 -13.62
N PRO A 42 2.37 -9.55 -12.88
CA PRO A 42 3.46 -9.47 -11.91
C PRO A 42 4.83 -9.24 -12.56
N ILE A 43 4.93 -9.37 -13.88
CA ILE A 43 6.18 -9.21 -14.65
C ILE A 43 6.27 -7.78 -15.21
N ASP A 44 5.20 -7.33 -15.90
CA ASP A 44 5.23 -6.09 -16.69
C ASP A 44 4.27 -4.99 -16.20
N GLY A 45 3.43 -5.26 -15.20
CA GLY A 45 2.46 -4.30 -14.67
C GLY A 45 1.29 -3.93 -15.60
N ARG A 46 1.18 -4.58 -16.78
CA ARG A 46 0.07 -4.42 -17.72
C ARG A 46 -1.25 -4.93 -17.13
N PHE A 47 -2.37 -4.30 -17.51
CA PHE A 47 -3.70 -4.79 -17.17
C PHE A 47 -3.97 -6.11 -17.89
N LEU A 48 -4.46 -7.09 -17.14
CA LEU A 48 -4.81 -8.42 -17.60
C LEU A 48 -6.25 -8.72 -17.19
N THR A 49 -6.96 -9.43 -18.07
CA THR A 49 -8.25 -10.02 -17.72
C THR A 49 -8.05 -11.18 -16.73
N ALA A 50 -9.10 -11.55 -15.99
CA ALA A 50 -9.04 -12.66 -15.04
C ALA A 50 -8.61 -13.99 -15.70
N ALA A 51 -9.04 -14.24 -16.94
CA ALA A 51 -8.69 -15.45 -17.68
C ALA A 51 -7.19 -15.49 -18.06
N GLU A 52 -6.66 -14.36 -18.56
CA GLU A 52 -5.24 -14.24 -18.90
C GLU A 52 -4.35 -14.34 -17.66
N TYR A 53 -4.80 -13.79 -16.53
CA TYR A 53 -4.09 -13.90 -15.26
C TYR A 53 -3.98 -15.36 -14.79
N ILE A 54 -5.07 -16.14 -14.90
CA ILE A 54 -5.05 -17.58 -14.53
C ILE A 54 -4.06 -18.35 -15.41
N GLN A 55 -4.04 -18.07 -16.72
CA GLN A 55 -3.10 -18.71 -17.64
C GLN A 55 -1.65 -18.32 -17.34
N LEU A 56 -1.38 -17.04 -17.07
CA LEU A 56 -0.05 -16.57 -16.68
C LEU A 56 0.40 -17.19 -15.36
N GLN A 57 -0.51 -17.31 -14.40
CA GLN A 57 -0.23 -17.93 -13.10
C GLN A 57 0.13 -19.41 -13.24
N ALA A 58 -0.54 -20.14 -14.14
CA ALA A 58 -0.21 -21.53 -14.44
C ALA A 58 1.21 -21.65 -15.03
N GLN A 59 1.56 -20.80 -16.00
CA GLN A 59 2.91 -20.78 -16.59
C GLN A 59 4.00 -20.45 -15.54
N LEU A 60 3.72 -19.52 -14.62
CA LEU A 60 4.65 -19.17 -13.55
C LEU A 60 4.83 -20.28 -12.50
N GLN A 61 3.81 -21.12 -12.28
CA GLN A 61 3.91 -22.25 -11.36
C GLN A 61 4.72 -23.42 -11.93
N GLU A 62 4.76 -23.58 -13.25
CA GLU A 62 5.55 -24.63 -13.91
C GLU A 62 7.06 -24.37 -13.82
N VAL A 63 7.48 -23.13 -13.59
CA VAL A 63 8.89 -22.79 -13.42
C VAL A 63 9.33 -23.20 -12.02
N PRO A 64 10.23 -24.19 -11.87
CA PRO A 64 10.73 -24.56 -10.55
C PRO A 64 11.44 -23.34 -9.95
N PRO A 65 11.27 -23.07 -8.65
CA PRO A 65 11.91 -21.94 -8.01
C PRO A 65 13.43 -22.03 -8.24
N PRO A 66 14.11 -20.90 -8.51
CA PRO A 66 15.53 -20.90 -8.78
C PRO A 66 16.25 -21.61 -7.63
N LYS A 67 16.93 -22.72 -7.97
CA LYS A 67 17.65 -23.50 -6.96
C LYS A 67 18.88 -22.70 -6.57
N LEU A 68 18.90 -22.23 -5.32
CA LEU A 68 20.12 -21.69 -4.72
C LEU A 68 21.23 -22.73 -4.81
N ASP A 69 22.45 -22.26 -5.07
CA ASP A 69 23.66 -23.08 -5.02
C ASP A 69 23.67 -23.90 -3.71
N PRO A 70 23.93 -25.21 -3.78
CA PRO A 70 23.83 -26.10 -2.61
C PRO A 70 24.74 -25.64 -1.47
N LYS A 71 25.91 -25.07 -1.76
CA LYS A 71 26.84 -24.54 -0.75
C LYS A 71 26.26 -23.33 -0.03
N ILE A 72 25.65 -22.41 -0.78
CA ILE A 72 24.99 -21.23 -0.20
C ILE A 72 23.80 -21.65 0.68
N ARG A 73 23.01 -22.64 0.23
CA ARG A 73 21.90 -23.19 1.01
C ARG A 73 22.38 -23.75 2.35
N GLU A 74 23.46 -24.52 2.34
CA GLU A 74 24.05 -25.10 3.54
C GLU A 74 24.59 -24.02 4.48
N GLN A 75 25.29 -23.01 3.95
CA GLN A 75 25.77 -21.87 4.74
C GLN A 75 24.61 -21.14 5.44
N ILE A 76 23.52 -20.86 4.72
CA ILE A 76 22.33 -20.22 5.30
C ILE A 76 21.73 -21.10 6.41
N PHE A 77 21.66 -22.41 6.20
CA PHE A 77 21.18 -23.36 7.21
C PHE A 77 22.02 -23.30 8.50
N LEU A 78 23.36 -23.36 8.37
CA LEU A 78 24.27 -23.29 9.51
C LEU A 78 24.17 -21.94 10.25
N LEU A 79 24.01 -20.84 9.53
CA LEU A 79 23.81 -19.52 10.13
C LEU A 79 22.50 -19.43 10.91
N ARG A 80 21.41 -19.97 10.35
CA ARG A 80 20.12 -20.03 11.04
C ARG A 80 20.21 -20.91 12.28
N LEU A 81 20.82 -22.09 12.18
CA LEU A 81 21.04 -22.98 13.31
C LEU A 81 21.85 -22.29 14.42
N ARG A 82 22.97 -21.65 14.08
CA ARG A 82 23.78 -20.88 15.03
C ARG A 82 22.95 -19.78 15.72
N LYS A 83 22.18 -19.01 14.96
CA LYS A 83 21.30 -17.96 15.50
C LYS A 83 20.27 -18.54 16.46
N THR A 84 19.63 -19.65 16.07
CA THR A 84 18.64 -20.36 16.89
C THR A 84 19.27 -20.87 18.19
N LEU A 85 20.46 -21.44 18.14
CA LEU A 85 21.18 -21.90 19.34
C LEU A 85 21.44 -20.74 20.31
N PHE A 86 21.93 -19.60 19.84
CA PHE A 86 22.15 -18.43 20.71
C PHE A 86 20.84 -17.80 21.21
N GLN A 87 19.75 -17.92 20.46
CA GLN A 87 18.44 -17.44 20.90
C GLN A 87 17.89 -18.29 22.06
N PHE A 88 18.05 -19.60 22.04
CA PHE A 88 17.54 -20.50 23.08
C PHE A 88 18.53 -20.74 24.22
N PHE A 89 19.83 -20.67 23.94
CA PHE A 89 20.90 -20.91 24.89
C PHE A 89 21.84 -19.68 24.92
N PRO A 90 21.42 -18.59 25.60
CA PRO A 90 22.16 -17.33 25.60
C PRO A 90 23.55 -17.44 26.25
N PHE A 91 23.77 -18.48 27.05
CA PHE A 91 25.06 -18.79 27.68
C PHE A 91 26.08 -19.40 26.72
N LEU A 92 25.74 -19.76 25.48
CA LEU A 92 26.71 -20.24 24.47
C LEU A 92 27.45 -19.10 23.76
N ASN A 93 27.05 -17.85 24.00
CA ASN A 93 27.68 -16.65 23.43
C ASN A 93 28.59 -16.03 24.50
N PHE A 94 29.83 -16.52 24.59
CA PHE A 94 30.88 -16.03 25.49
C PHE A 94 32.07 -15.46 24.71
#